data_AF-A0A9P8I4A9-F1
#
_entry.id   AF-A0A9P8I4A9-F1
#
_cell.length_a   1.000
_cell.length_b   1.000
_cell.length_c   1.000
_cell.angle_alpha   90.00
_cell.angle_beta   90.00
_cell.angle_gamma   90.00
#
_symmetry.space_group_name_H-M   'P 1'
#
loop_
_entity.id
_entity.type
_entity.pdbx_description
1 polymer ?
#
loop_
_entity_poly.entity_id
_entity_poly.type
_entity_poly.pdbx_seq_one_letter_code
_entity_poly.pdbx_strand_id
1 'polypeptide(L)'
;GKYVVIMIDIDVNINGNNTNLIHWIQGNFTAAPGSTQLSSPSTIVAPYFAPNPPPGQTHRYVEMLFNEPQGFSIPAPFTAFFANLTASVFNRIGFELDKFIDQSKLGNPVAANYFRVSTPNTTSSSSSGGGGATPSASNTASINPTVNPTRPTTNSTSAPIPSNDGVADRVLNAPMLAFLAMLGIAINMI
;
A
#
# COMPACT_ATOMS: atom_id res chain seq x y z
N GLY A 1 -13.65 -22.82 -4.94
CA GLY A 1 -14.08 -21.90 -6.02
C GLY A 1 -12.93 -20.98 -6.36
N LYS A 2 -13.14 -20.06 -7.31
CA LYS A 2 -12.25 -18.92 -7.54
C LYS A 2 -12.78 -17.72 -6.75
N TYR A 3 -11.91 -16.81 -6.38
CA TYR A 3 -12.28 -15.60 -5.66
C TYR A 3 -11.71 -14.34 -6.31
N VAL A 4 -12.43 -13.24 -6.15
CA VAL A 4 -11.98 -11.89 -6.49
C VAL A 4 -11.78 -11.11 -5.20
N VAL A 5 -10.62 -10.49 -5.05
CA VAL A 5 -10.36 -9.52 -3.98
C VAL A 5 -10.54 -8.10 -4.53
N ILE A 6 -11.15 -7.23 -3.72
CA ILE A 6 -11.25 -5.80 -3.97
C ILE A 6 -10.81 -5.08 -2.69
N MET A 7 -9.84 -4.18 -2.81
CA MET A 7 -9.46 -3.23 -1.76
C MET A 7 -9.81 -1.83 -2.21
N ILE A 8 -10.55 -1.10 -1.37
CA ILE A 8 -11.08 0.22 -1.67
C ILE A 8 -10.82 1.18 -0.50
N ASP A 9 -10.45 2.41 -0.81
CA ASP A 9 -10.51 3.54 0.12
C ASP A 9 -11.86 4.22 -0.02
N ILE A 10 -12.61 4.35 1.09
CA ILE A 10 -13.98 4.89 1.12
C ILE A 10 -14.05 6.32 1.64
N ASP A 11 -12.90 6.94 1.95
CA ASP A 11 -12.83 8.24 2.60
C ASP A 11 -12.16 9.31 1.70
N VAL A 12 -11.96 9.03 0.41
CA VAL A 12 -11.41 10.02 -0.52
C VAL A 12 -12.39 11.17 -0.71
N ASN A 13 -11.92 12.40 -0.48
CA ASN A 13 -12.69 13.61 -0.73
C ASN A 13 -12.04 14.44 -1.83
N ILE A 14 -12.79 14.71 -2.90
CA ILE A 14 -12.36 15.57 -4.01
C ILE A 14 -13.30 16.77 -4.07
N ASN A 15 -12.75 17.96 -3.78
CA ASN A 15 -13.49 19.22 -3.81
C ASN A 15 -14.79 19.20 -2.98
N GLY A 16 -14.75 18.58 -1.80
CA GLY A 16 -15.91 18.47 -0.91
C GLY A 16 -16.81 17.26 -1.20
N ASN A 17 -16.59 16.51 -2.27
CA ASN A 17 -17.38 15.32 -2.60
C ASN A 17 -16.66 14.05 -2.17
N ASN A 18 -17.34 13.21 -1.39
CA ASN A 18 -16.82 11.90 -0.99
C ASN A 18 -16.90 10.92 -2.16
N THR A 19 -15.86 10.11 -2.32
CA THR A 19 -15.75 9.13 -3.38
C THR A 19 -14.84 7.98 -2.95
N ASN A 20 -14.76 6.97 -3.79
CA ASN A 20 -13.92 5.80 -3.56
C ASN A 20 -12.65 5.84 -4.42
N LEU A 21 -11.60 5.18 -3.94
CA LEU A 21 -10.37 4.95 -4.70
C LEU A 21 -9.98 3.47 -4.67
N ILE A 22 -9.69 2.90 -5.84
CA ILE A 22 -9.26 1.50 -6.00
C ILE A 22 -7.81 1.30 -5.53
N HIS A 23 -7.61 0.53 -4.48
CA HIS A 23 -6.27 0.14 -4.02
C HIS A 23 -5.79 -1.16 -4.66
N TRP A 24 -6.67 -2.16 -4.82
CA TRP A 24 -6.31 -3.46 -5.39
C TRP A 24 -7.54 -4.17 -5.95
N ILE A 25 -7.44 -4.77 -7.14
CA ILE A 25 -8.42 -5.72 -7.67
C ILE A 25 -7.66 -6.87 -8.33
N GLN A 26 -7.97 -8.09 -7.92
CA GLN A 26 -7.39 -9.28 -8.53
C GLN A 26 -8.32 -10.48 -8.40
N GLY A 27 -8.51 -11.20 -9.51
CA GLY A 27 -9.30 -12.41 -9.57
C GLY A 27 -8.47 -13.69 -9.47
N ASN A 28 -9.11 -14.80 -9.79
CA ASN A 28 -8.57 -16.15 -9.89
C ASN A 28 -7.86 -16.66 -8.63
N PHE A 29 -8.18 -16.11 -7.47
CA PHE A 29 -7.67 -16.65 -6.22
C PHE A 29 -8.26 -18.03 -5.95
N THR A 30 -7.41 -18.98 -5.57
CA THR A 30 -7.83 -20.30 -5.10
C THR A 30 -7.14 -20.63 -3.78
N ALA A 31 -7.82 -21.42 -2.95
CA ALA A 31 -7.24 -22.02 -1.76
C ALA A 31 -6.83 -23.46 -2.07
N ALA A 32 -5.67 -23.89 -1.58
CA ALA A 32 -5.37 -25.31 -1.53
C ALA A 32 -6.35 -26.02 -0.56
N PRO A 33 -6.68 -27.30 -0.78
CA PRO A 33 -7.53 -28.04 0.15
C PRO A 33 -7.02 -27.96 1.59
N GLY A 34 -7.88 -27.53 2.52
CA GLY A 34 -7.53 -27.37 3.94
C GLY A 34 -6.67 -26.15 4.27
N SER A 35 -6.39 -25.27 3.31
CA SER A 35 -5.62 -24.04 3.52
C SER A 35 -6.54 -22.81 3.58
N THR A 36 -6.15 -21.82 4.38
CA THR A 36 -6.73 -20.46 4.37
C THR A 36 -5.93 -19.49 3.51
N GLN A 37 -4.79 -19.93 2.97
CA GLN A 37 -3.95 -19.12 2.12
C GLN A 37 -4.47 -19.15 0.67
N LEU A 38 -4.69 -17.97 0.11
CA LEU A 38 -5.10 -17.79 -1.27
C LEU A 38 -3.89 -17.48 -2.16
N SER A 39 -3.86 -18.06 -3.35
CA SER A 39 -2.92 -17.70 -4.40
C SER A 39 -3.66 -17.51 -5.72
N SER A 40 -3.14 -16.64 -6.59
CA SER A 40 -3.74 -16.37 -7.90
C SER A 40 -2.64 -16.39 -8.96
N PRO A 41 -2.83 -17.15 -10.06
CA PRO A 41 -1.92 -17.17 -11.19
C PRO A 41 -2.27 -16.09 -12.24
N SER A 42 -3.30 -15.27 -12.04
CA SER A 42 -3.82 -14.39 -13.09
C SER A 42 -3.16 -13.02 -13.15
N THR A 43 -3.27 -12.40 -14.33
CA THR A 43 -3.01 -10.98 -14.51
C THR A 43 -3.81 -10.14 -13.51
N ILE A 44 -3.14 -9.17 -12.90
CA ILE A 44 -3.73 -8.28 -11.91
C ILE A 44 -4.57 -7.22 -12.63
N VAL A 45 -5.81 -7.01 -12.19
CA VAL A 45 -6.74 -6.01 -12.79
C VAL A 45 -6.33 -4.61 -12.37
N ALA A 46 -6.20 -4.39 -11.06
CA ALA A 46 -5.65 -3.17 -10.50
C ALA A 46 -4.54 -3.53 -9.53
N PRO A 47 -3.25 -3.31 -9.87
CA PRO A 47 -2.13 -3.60 -8.98
C PRO A 47 -2.29 -2.92 -7.63
N TYR A 48 -1.84 -3.60 -6.58
CA TYR A 48 -1.83 -3.05 -5.23
C TYR A 48 -1.15 -1.69 -5.21
N PHE A 49 -1.88 -0.70 -4.69
CA PHE A 49 -1.40 0.64 -4.44
C PHE A 49 -1.44 0.86 -2.93
N ALA A 50 -0.33 1.26 -2.32
CA ALA A 50 -0.25 1.35 -0.88
C ALA A 50 -1.15 2.49 -0.34
N PRO A 51 -1.78 2.32 0.83
CA PRO A 51 -2.43 3.40 1.57
C PRO A 51 -1.51 4.62 1.72
N ASN A 52 -2.01 5.79 1.34
CA ASN A 52 -1.31 7.06 1.49
C ASN A 52 -2.32 8.21 1.60
N PRO A 53 -3.09 8.27 2.69
CA PRO A 53 -4.09 9.32 2.85
C PRO A 53 -3.42 10.70 2.93
N PRO A 54 -4.09 11.78 2.51
CA PRO A 54 -3.52 13.12 2.60
C PRO A 54 -3.14 13.50 4.05
N PRO A 55 -2.15 14.39 4.26
CA PRO A 55 -1.76 14.85 5.59
C PRO A 55 -2.93 15.39 6.41
N GLY A 56 -2.96 15.04 7.69
CA GLY A 56 -4.03 15.39 8.62
C GLY A 56 -5.29 14.53 8.50
N GLN A 57 -5.33 13.56 7.58
CA GLN A 57 -6.51 12.72 7.35
C GLN A 57 -6.30 11.30 7.85
N THR A 58 -7.42 10.64 8.18
CA THR A 58 -7.47 9.21 8.49
C THR A 58 -8.47 8.55 7.57
N HIS A 59 -8.00 7.65 6.71
CA HIS A 59 -8.84 6.93 5.76
C HIS A 59 -9.05 5.48 6.21
N ARG A 60 -10.19 4.93 5.84
CA ARG A 60 -10.57 3.52 6.00
C ARG A 60 -10.36 2.79 4.68
N TYR A 61 -9.60 1.71 4.75
CA TYR A 61 -9.36 0.81 3.64
C TYR A 61 -10.11 -0.48 3.91
N VAL A 62 -11.01 -0.85 3.00
CA VAL A 62 -11.84 -2.04 3.13
C VAL A 62 -11.36 -3.07 2.12
N GLU A 63 -11.06 -4.27 2.60
CA GLU A 63 -10.73 -5.44 1.80
C GLU A 63 -11.94 -6.36 1.79
N MET A 64 -12.39 -6.75 0.60
CA MET A 64 -13.52 -7.64 0.39
C MET A 64 -13.11 -8.80 -0.50
N LEU A 65 -13.56 -9.99 -0.15
CA LEU A 65 -13.39 -11.21 -0.94
C LEU A 65 -14.76 -11.65 -1.44
N PHE A 66 -14.87 -11.90 -2.74
CA PHE A 66 -16.10 -12.34 -3.40
C PHE A 66 -15.88 -13.71 -4.05
N ASN A 67 -16.95 -14.50 -4.18
CA ASN A 67 -16.94 -15.63 -5.10
C ASN A 67 -16.80 -15.09 -6.53
N GLU A 68 -15.85 -15.61 -7.30
CA GLU A 68 -15.69 -15.24 -8.70
C GLU A 68 -16.75 -15.98 -9.54
N PRO A 69 -17.66 -15.26 -10.23
CA PRO A 69 -18.63 -15.89 -11.11
C PRO A 69 -17.96 -16.53 -12.32
N GLN A 70 -18.58 -17.57 -12.87
CA GLN A 70 -18.08 -18.20 -14.08
C GLN A 70 -18.02 -17.17 -15.23
N GLY A 71 -16.87 -17.05 -15.87
CA GLY A 71 -16.66 -16.07 -16.95
C GLY A 71 -16.53 -14.63 -16.47
N PHE A 72 -16.14 -14.41 -15.21
CA PHE A 72 -15.86 -13.08 -14.67
C PHE A 72 -14.98 -12.26 -15.63
N SER A 73 -15.45 -11.06 -15.93
CA SER A 73 -14.75 -10.08 -16.76
C SER A 73 -15.07 -8.68 -16.25
N ILE A 74 -14.20 -7.74 -16.57
CA ILE A 74 -14.40 -6.35 -16.21
C ILE A 74 -15.51 -5.76 -17.08
N PRO A 75 -16.61 -5.24 -16.51
CA PRO A 75 -17.67 -4.65 -17.32
C PRO A 75 -17.15 -3.42 -18.07
N ALA A 76 -17.58 -3.25 -19.32
CA ALA A 76 -17.09 -2.21 -20.22
C ALA A 76 -17.05 -0.78 -19.61
N PRO A 77 -18.08 -0.33 -18.85
CA PRO A 77 -18.07 1.00 -18.24
C PRO A 77 -16.93 1.24 -17.24
N PHE A 78 -16.32 0.18 -16.70
CA PHE A 78 -15.26 0.29 -15.69
C PHE A 78 -13.85 0.19 -16.27
N THR A 79 -13.70 -0.17 -17.54
CA THR A 79 -12.37 -0.38 -18.16
C THR A 79 -11.45 0.84 -18.05
N ALA A 80 -12.00 2.05 -18.12
CA ALA A 80 -11.25 3.30 -17.95
C ALA A 80 -10.57 3.42 -16.58
N PHE A 81 -11.16 2.86 -15.53
CA PHE A 81 -10.57 2.89 -14.18
C PHE A 81 -9.32 2.01 -14.06
N PHE A 82 -9.09 1.10 -15.01
CA PHE A 82 -7.95 0.19 -15.01
C PHE A 82 -6.90 0.53 -16.07
N ALA A 83 -7.15 1.56 -16.87
CA ALA A 83 -6.19 2.05 -17.84
C ALA A 83 -5.04 2.77 -17.14
N ASN A 84 -3.79 2.51 -17.57
CA ASN A 84 -2.61 3.27 -17.18
C ASN A 84 -2.43 3.52 -15.66
N LEU A 85 -2.74 2.51 -14.84
CA LEU A 85 -2.75 2.62 -13.38
C LEU A 85 -1.39 2.87 -12.74
N THR A 86 -0.30 2.62 -13.46
CA THR A 86 1.07 2.89 -12.99
C THR A 86 1.49 4.34 -13.20
N ALA A 87 0.96 5.02 -14.22
CA ALA A 87 1.29 6.41 -14.49
C ALA A 87 0.31 7.40 -13.86
N SER A 88 -0.92 6.96 -13.53
CA SER A 88 -1.95 7.86 -12.99
C SER A 88 -2.76 7.21 -11.87
N VAL A 89 -2.72 7.85 -10.69
CA VAL A 89 -3.62 7.52 -9.59
C VAL A 89 -5.07 7.95 -9.86
N PHE A 90 -5.27 8.96 -10.71
CA PHE A 90 -6.60 9.55 -10.94
C PHE A 90 -7.59 8.56 -11.55
N ASN A 91 -7.11 7.59 -12.33
CA ASN A 91 -7.97 6.55 -12.91
C ASN A 91 -8.54 5.62 -11.82
N ARG A 92 -8.01 5.63 -10.59
CA ARG A 92 -8.54 4.84 -9.47
C ARG A 92 -9.68 5.55 -8.75
N ILE A 93 -9.82 6.87 -8.91
CA ILE A 93 -10.73 7.74 -8.16
C ILE A 93 -12.10 7.76 -8.82
N GLY A 94 -13.18 7.84 -8.04
CA GLY A 94 -14.53 7.90 -8.60
C GLY A 94 -15.18 6.53 -8.78
N PHE A 95 -14.56 5.47 -8.25
CA PHE A 95 -15.01 4.11 -8.54
C PHE A 95 -16.34 3.78 -7.87
N GLU A 96 -17.37 3.54 -8.68
CA GLU A 96 -18.70 3.16 -8.23
C GLU A 96 -18.77 1.67 -7.90
N LEU A 97 -18.25 1.31 -6.71
CA LEU A 97 -18.11 -0.07 -6.25
C LEU A 97 -19.41 -0.88 -6.36
N ASP A 98 -20.54 -0.33 -5.92
CA ASP A 98 -21.83 -1.05 -5.93
C ASP A 98 -22.27 -1.39 -7.35
N LYS A 99 -22.10 -0.46 -8.30
CA LYS A 99 -22.39 -0.71 -9.71
C LYS A 99 -21.44 -1.73 -10.31
N PHE A 100 -20.16 -1.72 -9.90
CA PHE A 100 -19.20 -2.73 -10.34
C PHE A 100 -19.61 -4.12 -9.85
N ILE A 101 -19.94 -4.26 -8.57
CA ILE A 101 -20.39 -5.52 -7.97
C ILE A 101 -21.63 -6.06 -8.69
N ASP A 102 -22.63 -5.21 -8.94
CA ASP A 102 -23.84 -5.61 -9.65
C ASP A 102 -23.56 -6.02 -11.10
N GLN A 103 -22.83 -5.21 -11.87
CA GLN A 103 -22.58 -5.49 -13.29
C GLN A 103 -21.66 -6.71 -13.50
N SER A 104 -20.70 -6.93 -12.60
CA SER A 104 -19.81 -8.08 -12.64
C SER A 104 -20.40 -9.34 -12.01
N LYS A 105 -21.60 -9.25 -11.41
CA LYS A 105 -22.33 -10.36 -10.77
C LYS A 105 -21.54 -11.05 -9.65
N LEU A 106 -20.75 -10.27 -8.90
CA LEU A 106 -19.98 -10.77 -7.76
C LEU A 106 -20.86 -11.17 -6.57
N GLY A 107 -22.06 -10.58 -6.46
CA GLY A 107 -22.96 -10.81 -5.34
C GLY A 107 -22.40 -10.26 -4.03
N ASN A 108 -22.71 -10.92 -2.91
CA ASN A 108 -22.24 -10.50 -1.59
C ASN A 108 -20.80 -10.96 -1.32
N PRO A 109 -20.01 -10.17 -0.57
CA PRO A 109 -18.70 -10.63 -0.13
C PRO A 109 -18.84 -11.86 0.77
N VAL A 110 -17.94 -12.83 0.60
CA VAL A 110 -17.83 -14.03 1.45
C VAL A 110 -16.94 -13.81 2.66
N ALA A 111 -16.06 -12.81 2.60
CA ALA A 111 -15.24 -12.35 3.71
C ALA A 111 -14.92 -10.87 3.50
N ALA A 112 -14.64 -10.16 4.58
CA ALA A 112 -14.16 -8.80 4.54
C ALA A 112 -13.26 -8.50 5.75
N ASN A 113 -12.38 -7.53 5.58
CA ASN A 113 -11.61 -6.92 6.65
C ASN A 113 -11.47 -5.42 6.37
N TYR A 114 -11.05 -4.65 7.35
CA TYR A 114 -10.70 -3.25 7.13
C TYR A 114 -9.60 -2.81 8.08
N PHE A 115 -8.92 -1.74 7.71
CA PHE A 115 -7.97 -1.06 8.57
C PHE A 115 -8.00 0.45 8.32
N ARG A 116 -7.32 1.21 9.19
CA ARG A 116 -7.22 2.66 9.09
C ARG A 116 -5.78 3.08 8.97
N VAL A 117 -5.52 4.09 8.16
CA VAL A 117 -4.20 4.74 8.09
C VAL A 117 -4.40 6.23 8.33
N SER A 118 -3.55 6.78 9.19
CA SER A 118 -3.53 8.20 9.51
C SER A 118 -2.21 8.80 9.05
N THR A 119 -2.27 9.89 8.30
CA THR A 119 -1.08 10.66 7.93
C THR A 119 -1.03 11.90 8.84
N PRO A 120 0.02 12.09 9.65
CA PRO A 120 0.14 13.28 10.50
C PRO A 120 0.07 14.57 9.68
N ASN A 121 -0.48 15.64 10.26
CA ASN A 121 -0.40 16.96 9.66
C ASN A 121 1.03 17.48 9.83
N THR A 122 1.80 17.64 8.75
CA THR A 122 3.11 18.26 8.80
C THR A 122 2.95 19.79 8.82
N THR A 123 2.37 20.31 9.89
CA THR A 123 2.60 21.73 10.22
C THR A 123 3.97 21.79 10.86
N SER A 124 4.99 22.15 10.09
CA SER A 124 6.30 22.48 10.61
C SER A 124 6.16 23.66 11.58
N SER A 125 5.92 23.38 12.86
CA SER A 125 6.30 24.31 13.90
C SER A 125 7.82 24.39 13.83
N SER A 126 8.34 25.48 13.28
CA SER A 126 9.75 25.83 13.37
C SER A 126 10.08 26.11 14.85
N SER A 127 10.24 25.06 15.64
CA SER A 127 10.98 25.11 16.89
C SER A 127 12.43 24.77 16.58
N SER A 128 13.22 25.81 16.41
CA SER A 128 14.67 25.74 16.57
C SER A 128 14.97 25.24 17.98
N GLY A 129 15.30 23.95 18.10
CA GLY A 129 15.67 23.33 19.36
C GLY A 129 16.45 22.05 19.08
N GLY A 130 17.78 22.15 19.14
CA GLY A 130 18.68 21.02 18.99
C GLY A 130 18.48 19.98 20.10
N GLY A 131 18.75 18.73 19.77
CA GLY A 131 18.79 17.63 20.73
C GLY A 131 18.47 16.31 20.05
N GLY A 132 19.51 15.56 19.66
CA GLY A 132 19.34 14.18 19.23
C GLY A 132 18.72 13.35 20.34
N ALA A 133 17.66 12.60 20.01
CA ALA A 133 17.13 11.57 20.87
C ALA A 133 16.86 10.32 20.03
N THR A 134 17.60 9.28 20.39
CA THR A 134 17.47 7.88 19.98
C THR A 134 16.09 7.31 20.33
N PRO A 135 15.50 6.42 19.52
CA PRO A 135 14.25 5.76 19.88
C PRO A 135 14.48 4.75 21.01
N SER A 136 13.86 4.99 22.17
CA SER A 136 13.85 4.07 23.31
C SER A 136 12.70 3.07 23.15
N ALA A 137 13.03 1.82 22.85
CA ALA A 137 12.08 0.71 22.86
C ALA A 137 11.59 0.44 24.29
N SER A 138 10.28 0.44 24.50
CA SER A 138 9.65 0.07 25.77
C SER A 138 9.05 -1.33 25.64
N ASN A 139 9.84 -2.36 25.97
CA ASN A 139 9.32 -3.70 26.23
C ASN A 139 9.47 -3.98 27.74
N THR A 140 8.35 -4.02 28.45
CA THR A 140 8.27 -4.48 29.84
C THR A 140 7.89 -5.96 29.86
N ALA A 141 8.50 -6.67 30.82
CA ALA A 141 8.36 -8.08 31.23
C ALA A 141 9.40 -9.03 30.60
N SER A 142 10.15 -9.87 31.33
CA SER A 142 10.29 -10.12 32.76
C SER A 142 11.46 -11.12 32.97
N ILE A 143 11.96 -11.21 34.21
CA ILE A 143 12.73 -12.28 34.86
C ILE A 143 14.26 -12.39 34.60
N ASN A 144 15.02 -12.08 35.66
CA ASN A 144 16.43 -12.40 35.92
C ASN A 144 16.54 -13.86 36.44
N PRO A 145 17.60 -14.66 36.15
CA PRO A 145 18.80 -14.59 37.01
C PRO A 145 20.16 -14.79 36.31
N THR A 146 21.12 -13.93 36.68
CA THR A 146 22.49 -14.23 37.18
C THR A 146 23.20 -15.49 36.67
N VAL A 147 24.34 -15.35 35.96
CA VAL A 147 25.75 -15.60 36.41
C VAL A 147 26.73 -15.04 35.34
N ASN A 148 27.80 -14.38 35.77
CA ASN A 148 28.96 -13.90 34.98
C ASN A 148 30.24 -14.55 35.59
N PRO A 149 31.49 -14.39 35.08
CA PRO A 149 32.08 -14.43 33.73
C PRO A 149 33.19 -15.50 33.60
N THR A 150 33.75 -15.74 32.40
CA THR A 150 35.22 -15.80 32.21
C THR A 150 35.63 -15.74 30.72
N ARG A 151 36.47 -14.75 30.39
CA ARG A 151 37.23 -14.58 29.15
C ARG A 151 38.47 -15.49 29.20
N PRO A 152 39.03 -15.95 28.06
CA PRO A 152 40.30 -15.35 27.64
C PRO A 152 40.40 -15.07 26.14
N THR A 153 41.16 -14.03 25.85
CA THR A 153 41.66 -13.56 24.55
C THR A 153 43.06 -14.11 24.30
N THR A 154 43.43 -14.48 23.07
CA THR A 154 44.75 -14.14 22.47
C THR A 154 44.80 -14.37 20.95
N ASN A 155 45.45 -13.40 20.30
CA ASN A 155 45.76 -13.16 18.89
C ASN A 155 46.76 -14.14 18.23
N SER A 156 46.83 -14.04 16.88
CA SER A 156 48.02 -13.90 15.97
C SER A 156 47.91 -14.85 14.76
N THR A 157 48.17 -14.56 13.47
CA THR A 157 48.88 -13.46 12.78
C THR A 157 48.72 -13.61 11.23
N SER A 158 48.54 -12.47 10.52
CA SER A 158 49.03 -12.06 9.15
C SER A 158 48.76 -12.93 7.88
N ALA A 159 48.43 -12.42 6.67
CA ALA A 159 48.97 -11.27 5.91
C ALA A 159 48.04 -10.83 4.70
N PRO A 160 48.40 -9.94 3.73
CA PRO A 160 47.63 -8.72 3.36
C PRO A 160 47.13 -8.60 1.89
N ILE A 161 46.43 -7.48 1.62
CA ILE A 161 45.65 -7.00 0.44
C ILE A 161 46.52 -6.66 -0.81
N PRO A 162 45.96 -6.57 -2.04
CA PRO A 162 45.72 -5.22 -2.60
C PRO A 162 44.41 -5.03 -3.39
N SER A 163 44.02 -3.75 -3.47
CA SER A 163 42.81 -3.13 -4.00
C SER A 163 42.70 -3.13 -5.54
N ASN A 164 41.46 -3.10 -6.06
CA ASN A 164 41.12 -2.37 -7.28
C ASN A 164 39.70 -1.79 -7.19
N ASP A 165 39.59 -0.56 -7.68
CA ASP A 165 38.54 0.43 -7.50
C ASP A 165 37.23 0.13 -8.25
N GLY A 166 36.12 0.55 -7.61
CA GLY A 166 35.14 1.43 -8.27
C GLY A 166 33.95 0.80 -8.97
N VAL A 167 32.86 0.54 -8.24
CA VAL A 167 31.50 0.90 -8.70
C VAL A 167 30.64 1.24 -7.48
N ALA A 168 30.04 2.43 -7.49
CA ALA A 168 29.32 3.03 -6.38
C ALA A 168 28.09 2.23 -5.89
N ASP A 169 27.94 2.17 -4.56
CA ASP A 169 26.71 1.81 -3.86
C ASP A 169 25.57 2.74 -4.30
N ARG A 170 24.67 2.24 -5.17
CA ARG A 170 23.38 2.89 -5.41
C ARG A 170 22.42 2.50 -4.30
N VAL A 171 22.49 3.25 -3.21
CA VAL A 171 21.36 3.45 -2.29
C VAL A 171 20.20 4.00 -3.12
N LEU A 172 19.20 3.16 -3.43
CA LEU A 172 17.95 3.59 -4.04
C LEU A 172 17.10 4.28 -2.97
N ASN A 173 17.49 5.50 -2.62
CA ASN A 173 16.63 6.44 -1.94
C ASN A 173 15.75 7.06 -3.04
N ALA A 174 14.54 6.54 -3.25
CA ALA A 174 13.59 7.13 -4.19
C ALA A 174 12.85 8.28 -3.48
N PRO A 175 13.07 9.56 -3.84
CA PRO A 175 12.17 10.62 -3.43
C PRO A 175 10.88 10.47 -4.24
N MET A 176 9.76 10.13 -3.59
CA MET A 176 8.45 10.16 -4.24
C MET A 176 8.12 11.63 -4.54
N LEU A 177 8.24 11.97 -5.82
CA LEU A 177 8.03 13.30 -6.38
C LEU A 177 6.59 13.74 -6.10
N ALA A 178 6.46 14.90 -5.43
CA ALA A 178 5.20 15.60 -5.29
C ALA A 178 4.69 16.02 -6.68
N PHE A 179 3.57 15.45 -7.12
CA PHE A 179 2.82 15.98 -8.25
C PHE A 179 1.66 16.83 -7.74
N LEU A 180 1.91 18.12 -7.67
CA LEU A 180 0.90 19.16 -7.66
C LEU A 180 0.47 19.37 -9.12
N ALA A 181 -0.67 18.83 -9.54
CA ALA A 181 -1.24 19.13 -10.85
C ALA A 181 -2.24 20.29 -10.72
N MET A 182 -1.84 21.45 -11.25
CA MET A 182 -2.72 22.61 -11.44
C MET A 182 -3.85 22.27 -12.41
N LEU A 183 -5.04 22.76 -12.05
CA LEU A 183 -6.25 22.78 -12.87
C LEU A 183 -6.15 23.92 -13.90
N GLY A 184 -6.36 23.62 -15.18
CA GLY A 184 -6.44 24.64 -16.22
C GLY A 184 -7.10 24.10 -17.49
N ILE A 185 -8.43 24.11 -17.53
CA ILE A 185 -9.18 24.10 -18.80
C ILE A 185 -10.05 25.34 -18.81
N ALA A 186 -9.62 26.33 -19.60
CA ALA A 186 -10.44 27.44 -20.02
C ALA A 186 -11.40 26.95 -21.11
N ILE A 187 -12.71 27.14 -20.90
CA ILE A 187 -13.70 27.04 -21.97
C ILE A 187 -13.94 28.48 -22.43
N ASN A 188 -13.44 28.81 -23.62
CA ASN A 188 -13.80 30.04 -24.31
C ASN A 188 -15.27 29.91 -24.77
N MET A 189 -16.09 30.87 -24.36
CA MET A 189 -17.35 31.21 -25.02
C MET A 189 -17.03 32.04 -26.26
N ILE A 190 -17.48 31.59 -27.44
CA ILE A 190 -18.30 32.36 -28.41
C ILE A 190 -19.20 31.34 -29.13
#